data_AF-D7FUJ4-F1
#
_entry.id   AF-D7FUJ4-F1
#
_cell.length_a   1.000
_cell.length_b   1.000
_cell.length_c   1.000
_cell.angle_alpha   90.00
_cell.angle_beta   90.00
_cell.angle_gamma   90.00
#
_symmetry.space_group_name_H-M   'P 1'
#
loop_
_entity.id
_entity.type
_entity.pdbx_description
1 polymer ?
#
loop_
_entity_poly.entity_id
_entity_poly.type
_entity_poly.pdbx_seq_one_letter_code
_entity_poly.pdbx_strand_id
1 'polypeptide(L)'
;MVSVQQKRCSHPECTKNPSYGKDGSKKVEFCVQHAHQDMVNVVRKRCGHPECMKLSSYGKDDSKTAEFCARHAQQGMVDVDNKRCCHSGCTKRPSFGKDGSKMAEVYRQHVQQGMVDVVSKRCDHPGCTKRRSYGKNGSKNAEFCVQHSDGGMMNVRRAKLQ
;
A
#
# COMPACT_ATOMS: atom_id res chain seq x y z
N MET A 1 1.92 -31.04 14.65
CA MET A 1 2.06 -29.62 14.26
C MET A 1 3.40 -29.49 13.57
N VAL A 2 3.43 -29.25 12.26
CA VAL A 2 4.70 -29.18 11.51
C VAL A 2 5.35 -27.83 11.84
N SER A 3 6.52 -27.85 12.48
CA SER A 3 7.31 -26.64 12.73
C SER A 3 7.73 -26.05 11.39
N VAL A 4 7.02 -25.01 10.93
CA VAL A 4 7.42 -24.24 9.75
C VAL A 4 8.72 -23.51 10.12
N GLN A 5 9.86 -24.05 9.72
CA GLN A 5 11.12 -23.31 9.77
C GLN A 5 10.91 -22.01 8.98
N GLN A 6 10.98 -20.87 9.68
CA GLN A 6 10.91 -19.56 9.06
C GLN A 6 12.11 -19.41 8.12
N LYS A 7 11.84 -19.41 6.81
CA LYS A 7 12.89 -19.17 5.81
C LYS A 7 13.40 -17.75 6.00
N ARG A 8 14.70 -17.60 6.20
CA ARG A 8 15.39 -16.30 6.32
C ARG A 8 16.11 -15.98 5.01
N CYS A 9 16.32 -14.70 4.76
CA CYS A 9 17.17 -14.23 3.68
C CYS A 9 18.58 -14.84 3.81
N SER A 10 19.15 -15.29 2.69
CA SER A 10 20.46 -15.94 2.63
C SER A 10 21.64 -14.98 2.85
N HIS A 11 21.41 -13.66 2.83
CA HIS A 11 22.43 -12.68 3.20
C HIS A 11 22.76 -12.78 4.70
N PRO A 12 24.06 -12.80 5.09
CA PRO A 12 24.49 -12.85 6.48
C PRO A 12 23.79 -11.80 7.35
N GLU A 13 23.41 -12.20 8.57
CA GLU A 13 22.76 -11.36 9.59
C GLU A 13 21.40 -10.74 9.18
N CYS A 14 20.84 -11.12 8.03
CA CYS A 14 19.54 -10.63 7.60
C CYS A 14 18.39 -11.42 8.24
N THR A 15 17.52 -10.73 8.99
CA THR A 15 16.33 -11.32 9.62
C THR A 15 15.06 -11.21 8.78
N LYS A 16 15.14 -10.63 7.57
CA LYS A 16 13.99 -10.43 6.68
C LYS A 16 13.59 -11.73 5.99
N ASN A 17 12.29 -11.86 5.72
CA ASN A 17 11.76 -12.97 4.93
C ASN A 17 12.22 -12.85 3.46
N PRO A 18 12.72 -13.93 2.86
CA PRO A 18 13.09 -13.95 1.46
C PRO A 18 11.84 -13.98 0.57
N SER A 19 11.92 -13.30 -0.56
CA SER A 19 10.86 -13.29 -1.59
C SER A 19 11.40 -13.30 -3.02
N TYR A 20 12.71 -13.13 -3.18
CA TYR A 20 13.41 -13.07 -4.45
C TYR A 20 14.21 -14.34 -4.69
N GLY A 21 14.26 -14.76 -5.95
CA GLY A 21 15.01 -15.93 -6.40
C GLY A 21 15.17 -15.91 -7.92
N LYS A 22 15.72 -16.99 -8.47
CA LYS A 22 15.90 -17.13 -9.92
C LYS A 22 14.56 -17.19 -10.65
N ASP A 23 14.51 -16.60 -11.84
CA ASP A 23 13.37 -16.73 -12.75
C ASP A 23 12.97 -18.20 -12.98
N GLY A 24 11.67 -18.49 -12.93
CA GLY A 24 11.13 -19.84 -13.06
C GLY A 24 11.34 -20.78 -11.86
N SER A 25 12.05 -20.35 -10.81
CA SER A 25 12.28 -21.14 -9.61
C SER A 25 11.19 -20.95 -8.56
N LYS A 26 10.90 -22.02 -7.80
CA LYS A 26 10.06 -21.95 -6.57
C LYS A 26 10.88 -21.61 -5.32
N LYS A 27 12.21 -21.53 -5.44
CA LYS A 27 13.12 -21.27 -4.33
C LYS A 27 13.25 -19.76 -4.11
N VAL A 28 12.93 -19.33 -2.88
CA VAL A 28 13.22 -17.98 -2.37
C VAL A 28 14.57 -18.01 -1.66
N GLU A 29 15.43 -17.03 -1.95
CA GLU A 29 16.80 -16.96 -1.40
C GLU A 29 17.04 -15.61 -0.72
N PHE A 30 16.63 -14.51 -1.35
CA PHE A 30 16.93 -13.16 -0.85
C PHE A 30 15.68 -12.34 -0.57
N CYS A 31 15.80 -11.39 0.36
CA CYS A 31 14.80 -10.32 0.50
C CYS A 31 15.00 -9.27 -0.59
N VAL A 32 14.03 -8.36 -0.75
CA VAL A 32 14.08 -7.30 -1.78
C VAL A 32 15.35 -6.45 -1.76
N GLN A 33 15.94 -6.23 -0.58
CA GLN A 33 17.14 -5.41 -0.45
C GLN A 33 18.44 -6.13 -0.83
N HIS A 34 18.43 -7.47 -0.78
CA HIS A 34 19.59 -8.30 -1.10
C HIS A 34 19.37 -9.08 -2.41
N ALA A 35 18.37 -8.71 -3.20
CA ALA A 35 18.12 -9.31 -4.49
C ALA A 35 19.15 -8.79 -5.50
N HIS A 36 19.75 -9.70 -6.26
CA HIS A 36 20.61 -9.37 -7.39
C HIS A 36 19.77 -8.90 -8.59
N GLN A 37 20.37 -8.23 -9.58
CA GLN A 37 19.65 -7.68 -10.73
C GLN A 37 18.85 -8.74 -11.52
N ASP A 38 19.35 -9.98 -11.59
CA ASP A 38 18.69 -11.10 -12.29
C ASP A 38 17.62 -11.82 -11.45
N MET A 39 17.42 -11.42 -10.19
CA MET A 39 16.46 -12.06 -9.31
C MET A 39 15.08 -11.40 -9.40
N VAL A 40 14.06 -12.25 -9.38
CA VAL A 40 12.66 -11.83 -9.47
C VAL A 40 11.91 -12.20 -8.20
N ASN A 41 10.83 -11.48 -7.90
CA ASN A 41 9.95 -11.87 -6.82
C ASN A 41 9.22 -13.16 -7.21
N VAL A 42 9.52 -14.27 -6.52
CA VAL A 42 8.94 -15.59 -6.79
C VAL A 42 7.75 -15.91 -5.87
N VAL A 43 7.49 -15.06 -4.87
CA VAL A 43 6.34 -15.20 -3.96
C VAL A 43 5.09 -14.55 -4.54
N ARG A 44 5.24 -13.32 -5.05
CA ARG A 44 4.16 -12.59 -5.71
C ARG A 44 4.18 -12.89 -7.19
N LYS A 45 3.01 -13.21 -7.76
CA LYS A 45 2.88 -13.47 -9.19
C LYS A 45 3.19 -12.21 -10.01
N ARG A 46 3.89 -12.43 -11.13
CA ARG A 46 4.06 -11.41 -12.17
C ARG A 46 2.81 -11.34 -13.03
N CYS A 47 2.68 -10.21 -13.72
CA CYS A 47 1.69 -10.03 -14.76
C CYS A 47 1.80 -11.16 -15.80
N GLY A 48 0.68 -11.77 -16.17
CA GLY A 48 0.60 -12.81 -17.19
C GLY A 48 0.81 -12.33 -18.63
N HIS A 49 1.18 -11.07 -18.84
CA HIS A 49 1.48 -10.55 -20.16
C HIS A 49 2.94 -10.86 -20.50
N PRO A 50 3.26 -11.35 -21.72
CA PRO A 50 4.64 -11.61 -22.13
C PRO A 50 5.57 -10.42 -21.89
N GLU A 51 6.81 -10.67 -21.48
CA GLU A 51 7.84 -9.65 -21.20
C GLU A 51 7.48 -8.63 -20.10
N CYS A 52 6.41 -8.85 -19.32
CA CYS A 52 6.02 -7.94 -18.26
C CYS A 52 6.58 -8.34 -16.90
N MET A 53 7.58 -7.60 -16.42
CA MET A 53 8.18 -7.81 -15.10
C MET A 53 7.41 -7.16 -13.93
N LYS A 54 6.28 -6.52 -14.20
CA LYS A 54 5.44 -5.93 -13.14
C LYS A 54 4.69 -7.02 -12.38
N LEU A 55 4.46 -6.81 -11.09
CA LEU A 55 3.59 -7.67 -10.29
C LEU A 55 2.14 -7.58 -10.79
N SER A 56 1.44 -8.71 -10.75
CA SER A 56 -0.01 -8.74 -10.98
C SER A 56 -0.73 -8.10 -9.79
N SER A 57 -1.68 -7.21 -10.08
CA SER A 57 -2.58 -6.63 -9.08
C SER A 57 -4.05 -6.59 -9.52
N TYR A 58 -4.33 -6.91 -10.79
CA TYR A 58 -5.66 -6.91 -11.38
C TYR A 58 -6.10 -8.34 -11.72
N GLY A 59 -7.36 -8.64 -11.47
CA GLY A 59 -7.99 -9.93 -11.75
C GLY A 59 -9.51 -9.78 -11.89
N LYS A 60 -10.23 -10.90 -11.96
CA LYS A 60 -11.71 -10.92 -11.96
C LYS A 60 -12.27 -10.39 -10.63
N ASP A 61 -13.46 -9.79 -10.66
CA ASP A 61 -14.06 -9.09 -9.51
C ASP A 61 -14.17 -9.94 -8.24
N ASP A 62 -14.55 -11.21 -8.41
CA ASP A 62 -14.70 -12.21 -7.35
C ASP A 62 -13.43 -13.05 -7.10
N SER A 63 -12.32 -12.77 -7.78
CA SER A 63 -11.08 -13.53 -7.65
C SER A 63 -10.19 -12.93 -6.56
N LYS A 64 -9.65 -13.80 -5.70
CA LYS A 64 -8.54 -13.44 -4.78
C LYS A 64 -7.16 -13.45 -5.45
N THR A 65 -7.11 -13.84 -6.73
CA THR A 65 -5.87 -13.97 -7.48
C THR A 65 -5.78 -12.87 -8.54
N ALA A 66 -4.73 -12.07 -8.47
CA ALA A 66 -4.36 -11.17 -9.54
C ALA A 66 -3.65 -11.93 -10.66
N GLU A 67 -3.95 -11.57 -11.90
CA GLU A 67 -3.42 -12.17 -13.12
C GLU A 67 -2.58 -11.16 -13.92
N PHE A 68 -2.99 -9.89 -13.95
CA PHE A 68 -2.35 -8.85 -14.74
C PHE A 68 -1.96 -7.64 -13.89
N CYS A 69 -1.00 -6.85 -14.37
CA CYS A 69 -0.74 -5.53 -13.80
C CYS A 69 -1.77 -4.52 -14.31
N ALA A 70 -1.87 -3.34 -13.67
CA ALA A 70 -2.81 -2.29 -14.07
C ALA A 70 -2.77 -1.93 -15.57
N ARG A 71 -1.57 -1.95 -16.18
CA ARG A 71 -1.39 -1.61 -17.60
C ARG A 71 -1.93 -2.67 -18.55
N HIS A 72 -1.93 -3.94 -18.13
CA HIS A 72 -2.38 -5.07 -18.95
C HIS A 72 -3.70 -5.65 -18.43
N ALA A 73 -4.40 -4.92 -17.58
CA ALA A 73 -5.72 -5.31 -17.12
C ALA A 73 -6.67 -5.31 -18.31
N GLN A 74 -7.36 -6.43 -18.52
CA GLN A 74 -8.39 -6.55 -19.55
C GLN A 74 -9.69 -5.87 -19.10
N GLN A 75 -10.61 -5.65 -20.05
CA GLN A 75 -11.92 -5.09 -19.74
C GLN A 75 -12.64 -5.95 -18.68
N GLY A 76 -13.19 -5.29 -17.67
CA GLY A 76 -13.86 -5.95 -16.54
C GLY A 76 -12.93 -6.45 -15.44
N MET A 77 -11.61 -6.36 -15.60
CA MET A 77 -10.67 -6.64 -14.51
C MET A 77 -10.60 -5.49 -13.52
N VAL A 78 -10.41 -5.84 -12.25
CA VAL A 78 -10.38 -4.90 -11.13
C VAL A 78 -9.16 -5.16 -10.26
N ASP A 79 -8.75 -4.14 -9.50
CA ASP A 79 -7.70 -4.30 -8.51
C ASP A 79 -8.19 -5.25 -7.39
N VAL A 80 -7.48 -6.37 -7.21
CA VAL A 80 -7.79 -7.40 -6.20
C VAL A 80 -6.75 -7.43 -5.08
N ASP A 81 -5.66 -6.68 -5.22
CA ASP A 81 -4.59 -6.56 -4.22
C ASP A 81 -4.88 -5.41 -3.25
N ASN A 82 -5.45 -4.31 -3.77
CA ASN A 82 -5.81 -3.13 -2.98
C ASN A 82 -7.26 -3.17 -2.51
N LYS A 83 -7.50 -2.59 -1.33
CA LYS A 83 -8.85 -2.38 -0.82
C LYS A 83 -9.67 -1.50 -1.78
N ARG A 84 -10.87 -1.95 -2.12
CA ARG A 84 -11.86 -1.22 -2.90
C ARG A 84 -12.90 -0.55 -2.02
N CYS A 85 -13.60 0.43 -2.58
CA CYS A 85 -14.79 1.01 -1.98
C CYS A 85 -15.81 -0.11 -1.68
N CYS A 86 -16.47 -0.05 -0.53
CA CYS A 86 -17.49 -1.05 -0.15
C CYS A 86 -18.83 -0.89 -0.90
N HIS A 87 -18.95 0.11 -1.79
CA HIS A 87 -20.15 0.32 -2.58
C HIS A 87 -20.15 -0.64 -3.77
N SER A 88 -21.26 -1.33 -4.00
CA SER A 88 -21.42 -2.33 -5.06
C SER A 88 -21.01 -1.78 -6.43
N GLY A 89 -20.16 -2.52 -7.15
CA GLY A 89 -19.65 -2.12 -8.47
C GLY A 89 -18.60 -1.00 -8.47
N CYS A 90 -18.21 -0.47 -7.31
CA CYS A 90 -17.20 0.58 -7.26
C CYS A 90 -15.77 0.01 -7.20
N THR A 91 -14.98 0.31 -8.23
CA THR A 91 -13.58 -0.14 -8.33
C THR A 91 -12.57 0.88 -7.80
N LYS A 92 -13.04 2.02 -7.29
CA LYS A 92 -12.18 3.10 -6.78
C LYS A 92 -11.66 2.78 -5.38
N ARG A 93 -10.45 3.25 -5.09
CA ARG A 93 -9.86 3.15 -3.75
C ARG A 93 -10.62 4.02 -2.75
N PRO A 94 -10.94 3.50 -1.56
CA PRO A 94 -11.62 4.28 -0.55
C PRO A 94 -10.66 5.29 0.09
N SER A 95 -11.19 6.45 0.44
CA SER A 95 -10.48 7.49 1.21
C SER A 95 -11.27 8.01 2.40
N PHE A 96 -12.58 7.76 2.42
CA PHE A 96 -13.48 8.23 3.47
C PHE A 96 -13.94 7.09 4.36
N GLY A 97 -14.14 7.38 5.64
CA GLY A 97 -14.63 6.44 6.65
C GLY A 97 -15.16 7.19 7.87
N LYS A 98 -15.50 6.46 8.93
CA LYS A 98 -15.92 7.05 10.21
C LYS A 98 -14.83 7.93 10.81
N ASP A 99 -15.23 9.00 11.49
CA ASP A 99 -14.28 9.81 12.26
C ASP A 99 -13.51 8.97 13.28
N GLY A 100 -12.23 9.30 13.48
CA GLY A 100 -11.31 8.50 14.30
C GLY A 100 -10.86 7.16 13.69
N SER A 101 -11.50 6.67 12.62
CA SER A 101 -11.10 5.40 11.98
C SER A 101 -9.73 5.48 11.33
N LYS A 102 -9.01 4.35 11.35
CA LYS A 102 -7.79 4.13 10.55
C LYS A 102 -8.08 3.54 9.17
N MET A 103 -9.33 3.14 8.93
CA MET A 103 -9.75 2.41 7.73
C MET A 103 -10.71 3.25 6.91
N ALA A 104 -10.34 3.50 5.65
CA ALA A 104 -11.25 4.04 4.67
C ALA A 104 -12.19 2.94 4.14
N GLU A 105 -13.45 3.28 3.93
CA GLU A 105 -14.53 2.37 3.54
C GLU A 105 -15.08 2.74 2.16
N VAL A 106 -15.24 4.04 1.89
CA VAL A 106 -15.85 4.53 0.65
C VAL A 106 -14.97 5.51 -0.12
N TYR A 107 -15.21 5.58 -1.43
CA TYR A 107 -14.65 6.60 -2.31
C TYR A 107 -15.44 7.92 -2.18
N ARG A 108 -14.85 9.04 -2.60
CA ARG A 108 -15.39 10.40 -2.41
C ARG A 108 -16.82 10.62 -2.92
N GLN A 109 -17.29 9.83 -3.88
CA GLN A 109 -18.64 9.94 -4.45
C GLN A 109 -19.70 9.17 -3.66
N HIS A 110 -19.28 8.23 -2.80
CA HIS A 110 -20.18 7.40 -1.99
C HIS A 110 -20.12 7.80 -0.50
N VAL A 111 -19.70 9.04 -0.22
CA VAL A 111 -19.58 9.58 1.13
C VAL A 111 -20.97 9.83 1.68
N GLN A 112 -21.28 9.22 2.82
CA GLN A 112 -22.51 9.45 3.57
C GLN A 112 -22.28 10.50 4.67
N GLN A 113 -23.37 11.04 5.21
CA GLN A 113 -23.31 12.04 6.30
C GLN A 113 -22.49 11.49 7.49
N GLY A 114 -21.57 12.31 7.99
CA GLY A 114 -20.69 11.94 9.12
C GLY A 114 -19.40 11.21 8.73
N MET A 115 -19.17 10.91 7.45
CA MET A 115 -17.89 10.34 7.00
C MET A 115 -16.86 11.43 6.70
N VAL A 116 -15.59 11.16 7.04
CA VAL A 116 -14.46 12.09 6.87
C VAL A 116 -13.34 11.44 6.06
N ASP A 117 -12.48 12.26 5.44
CA ASP A 117 -11.28 11.75 4.75
C ASP A 117 -10.25 11.26 5.79
N VAL A 118 -10.18 9.95 5.96
CA VAL A 118 -9.28 9.30 6.94
C VAL A 118 -7.87 9.08 6.40
N VAL A 119 -7.67 9.23 5.08
CA VAL A 119 -6.38 9.06 4.39
C VAL A 119 -5.63 10.39 4.32
N SER A 120 -6.30 11.43 3.88
CA SER A 120 -5.79 12.80 3.77
C SER A 120 -6.40 13.70 4.82
N LYS A 121 -6.21 13.31 6.09
CA LYS A 121 -6.72 14.06 7.24
C LYS A 121 -6.35 15.56 7.16
N ARG A 122 -7.33 16.39 7.51
CA ARG A 122 -7.25 17.86 7.53
C ARG A 122 -6.48 18.34 8.74
N CYS A 123 -6.00 19.58 8.67
CA CYS A 123 -5.40 20.31 9.78
C CYS A 123 -6.38 20.38 10.94
N ASP A 124 -5.88 20.16 12.14
CA ASP A 124 -6.69 20.16 13.36
C ASP A 124 -7.04 21.59 13.84
N HIS A 125 -6.55 22.64 13.14
CA HIS A 125 -6.93 24.03 13.40
C HIS A 125 -8.37 24.29 12.94
N PRO A 126 -9.22 24.90 13.79
CA PRO A 126 -10.61 25.19 13.46
C PRO A 126 -10.75 25.94 12.12
N GLY A 127 -11.68 25.50 11.27
CA GLY A 127 -11.93 26.10 9.95
C GLY A 127 -10.87 25.83 8.88
N CYS A 128 -9.78 25.14 9.20
CA CYS A 128 -8.73 24.85 8.21
C CYS A 128 -9.07 23.64 7.34
N THR A 129 -9.09 23.82 6.03
CA THR A 129 -9.32 22.73 5.05
C THR A 129 -8.03 22.12 4.52
N LYS A 130 -6.86 22.69 4.87
CA LYS A 130 -5.56 22.22 4.39
C LYS A 130 -5.22 20.86 4.98
N ARG A 131 -4.52 20.05 4.20
CA ARG A 131 -4.04 18.74 4.63
C ARG A 131 -2.98 18.89 5.73
N ARG A 132 -3.16 18.22 6.87
CA ARG A 132 -2.15 18.22 7.94
C ARG A 132 -0.85 17.60 7.45
N SER A 133 0.31 18.16 7.80
CA SER A 133 1.62 17.61 7.45
C SER A 133 2.67 17.79 8.55
N TYR A 134 2.39 18.63 9.54
CA TYR A 134 3.27 19.01 10.64
C TYR A 134 2.81 18.38 11.95
N GLY A 135 3.77 17.97 12.76
CA GLY A 135 3.55 17.39 14.08
C GLY A 135 4.83 17.39 14.91
N LYS A 136 4.75 16.83 16.12
CA LYS A 136 5.89 16.73 17.04
C LYS A 136 7.05 15.93 16.44
N ASN A 137 8.29 16.28 16.79
CA ASN A 137 9.47 15.53 16.39
C ASN A 137 9.34 14.05 16.78
N GLY A 138 9.67 13.14 15.85
CA GLY A 138 9.54 11.69 16.02
C GLY A 138 8.10 11.13 15.94
N SER A 139 7.07 11.98 15.83
CA SER A 139 5.70 11.52 15.65
C SER A 139 5.45 11.01 14.23
N LYS A 140 4.71 9.91 14.08
CA LYS A 140 4.20 9.43 12.78
C LYS A 140 2.89 10.12 12.38
N ASN A 141 2.30 10.89 13.30
CA ASN A 141 1.04 11.58 13.12
C ASN A 141 1.27 13.07 12.98
N ALA A 142 0.99 13.60 11.78
CA ALA A 142 0.79 15.04 11.60
C ALA A 142 -0.57 15.45 12.17
N GLU A 143 -0.66 16.66 12.71
CA GLU A 143 -1.84 17.27 13.34
C GLU A 143 -2.20 18.57 12.62
N PHE A 144 -1.20 19.37 12.26
CA PHE A 144 -1.40 20.70 11.67
C PHE A 144 -0.86 20.80 10.24
N CYS A 145 -1.31 21.80 9.49
CA CYS A 145 -0.64 22.19 8.23
C CYS A 145 0.53 23.13 8.53
N VAL A 146 1.33 23.45 7.50
CA VAL A 146 2.49 24.35 7.65
C VAL A 146 2.15 25.73 8.19
N GLN A 147 0.93 26.21 7.96
CA GLN A 147 0.52 27.55 8.43
C GLN A 147 0.06 27.55 9.88
N HIS A 148 -0.27 26.39 10.42
CA HIS A 148 -0.73 26.23 11.80
C HIS A 148 0.25 25.37 12.59
N SER A 149 1.51 25.31 12.15
CA SER A 149 2.58 24.62 12.85
C SER A 149 3.26 25.58 13.81
N ASP A 150 3.36 25.20 15.08
CA ASP A 150 4.15 25.95 16.07
C ASP A 150 5.66 25.72 15.88
N GLY A 151 6.49 26.56 16.53
CA GLY A 151 7.95 26.53 16.40
C GLY A 151 8.62 25.19 16.76
N GLY A 152 7.93 24.30 17.49
CA GLY A 152 8.40 22.95 17.81
C GLY A 152 7.96 21.84 16.85
N MET A 153 7.20 22.16 15.79
CA MET A 153 6.64 21.17 14.87
C MET A 153 7.42 21.07 13.57
N MET A 154 7.54 19.85 13.05
CA MET A 154 8.22 19.56 11.79
C MET A 154 7.32 18.78 10.83
N ASN A 155 7.65 18.77 9.55
CA ASN A 155 6.92 17.97 8.56
C ASN A 155 7.20 16.47 8.80
N VAL A 156 6.22 15.78 9.38
CA VAL A 156 6.29 14.34 9.69
C VAL A 156 5.67 13.46 8.60
N ARG A 157 5.16 14.06 7.51
CA ARG A 157 4.61 13.34 6.35
C ARG A 157 5.67 13.00 5.29
N ARG A 158 6.94 13.35 5.53
CA ARG A 158 8.04 12.91 4.65
C ARG A 158 8.32 11.42 4.85
N ALA A 159 7.93 10.63 3.84
CA ALA A 159 8.40 9.27 3.63
C ALA A 159 9.08 9.17 2.26
N LYS A 160 10.24 8.50 2.25
CA LYS A 160 11.21 8.22 1.18
C LYS A 160 12.39 9.22 1.07
N LEU A 161 13.36 9.07 1.99
CA LEU A 161 14.75 9.07 1.53
C LEU A 161 14.90 7.82 0.63
N GLN A 162 15.47 8.04 -0.56
CA GLN A 162 15.73 7.04 -1.60
C GLN A 162 16.60 5.89 -1.08
#